data_AF-A0A067Q917-F1
#
_entry.id   AF-A0A067Q917-F1
#
_cell.length_a   1.000
_cell.length_b   1.000
_cell.length_c   1.000
_cell.angle_alpha   90.00
_cell.angle_beta   90.00
_cell.angle_gamma   90.00
#
_symmetry.space_group_name_H-M   'P 1'
#
loop_
_entity.id
_entity.type
_entity.pdbx_description
1 polymer ?
#
loop_
_entity_poly.entity_id
_entity_poly.type
_entity_poly.pdbx_seq_one_letter_code
_entity_poly.pdbx_strand_id
1 'polypeptide(L)'
;MPVDCRGTSVHPISFIALDHDVLLSILFLLSVKDVSSLRQTCSTMHSVTKTNALWVRKVLQIKPLLPSLQKRVELSAAEDLEILCRHSLRLQANWQLDSPVPAAVMSFAVPPMVTCVKIFGPWLLVASIGGHRSSIAVYDINLDSNVRQWSPSCLSGQDPLTSFPLRGPVYDVAFDISPTANLITFSCQSR
;
A
#
# COMPACT_ATOMS: atom_id res chain seq x y z
N MET A 1 44.47 -28.64 -50.04
CA MET A 1 43.06 -28.18 -50.04
C MET A 1 42.90 -27.26 -48.83
N PRO A 2 42.94 -25.93 -49.02
CA PRO A 2 42.80 -25.00 -47.91
C PRO A 2 41.32 -24.87 -47.54
N VAL A 3 41.01 -25.08 -46.26
CA VAL A 3 39.67 -24.90 -45.70
C VAL A 3 39.52 -23.40 -45.42
N ASP A 4 38.72 -22.72 -46.25
CA ASP A 4 38.32 -21.33 -46.02
C ASP A 4 37.42 -21.26 -44.78
N CYS A 5 38.02 -20.98 -43.62
CA CYS A 5 37.31 -20.56 -42.42
C CYS A 5 36.75 -19.15 -42.63
N ARG A 6 35.63 -19.02 -43.37
CA ARG A 6 34.87 -17.76 -43.41
C ARG A 6 34.34 -17.48 -42.00
N GLY A 7 35.08 -16.64 -41.27
CA GLY A 7 34.65 -16.09 -40.00
C GLY A 7 33.34 -15.34 -40.20
N THR A 8 32.25 -15.88 -39.66
CA THR A 8 31.02 -15.13 -39.46
C THR A 8 31.37 -13.99 -38.51
N SER A 9 31.36 -12.76 -39.02
CA SER A 9 31.52 -11.57 -38.20
C SER A 9 30.31 -11.46 -37.28
N VAL A 10 30.43 -12.02 -36.07
CA VAL A 10 29.44 -11.86 -35.01
C VAL A 10 29.50 -10.40 -34.59
N HIS A 11 28.65 -9.58 -35.20
CA HIS A 11 28.46 -8.22 -34.74
C HIS A 11 27.79 -8.28 -33.37
N PRO A 12 28.35 -7.60 -32.35
CA PRO A 12 27.72 -7.57 -31.04
C PRO A 12 26.33 -6.97 -31.19
N ILE A 13 25.30 -7.75 -30.86
CA ILE A 13 23.93 -7.27 -30.82
C ILE A 13 23.88 -6.24 -29.70
N SER A 14 23.67 -4.98 -30.07
CA SER A 14 23.49 -3.92 -29.10
C SER A 14 22.21 -4.18 -28.32
N PHE A 15 22.30 -4.16 -26.99
CA PHE A 15 21.14 -4.32 -26.11
C PHE A 15 20.04 -3.30 -26.43
N ILE A 16 20.42 -2.11 -26.88
CA ILE A 16 19.51 -1.00 -27.22
C ILE A 16 18.77 -1.25 -28.55
N ALA A 17 19.30 -2.13 -29.41
CA ALA A 17 18.69 -2.48 -30.69
C ALA A 17 17.59 -3.56 -30.56
N LEU A 18 17.35 -4.08 -29.35
CA LEU A 18 16.27 -5.02 -29.09
C LEU A 18 14.91 -4.31 -29.11
N ASP A 19 13.88 -5.04 -29.52
CA ASP A 19 12.49 -4.55 -29.49
C ASP A 19 12.07 -4.13 -28.08
N HIS A 20 11.21 -3.12 -28.00
CA HIS A 20 10.77 -2.52 -26.73
C HIS A 20 10.15 -3.57 -25.78
N ASP A 21 9.38 -4.51 -26.31
CA ASP A 21 8.72 -5.55 -25.52
C ASP A 21 9.72 -6.57 -24.95
N VAL A 22 10.80 -6.87 -25.70
CA VAL A 22 11.89 -7.73 -25.24
C VAL A 22 12.67 -7.02 -24.15
N LEU A 23 12.98 -5.73 -24.33
CA LEU A 23 13.61 -4.90 -23.31
C LEU A 23 12.79 -4.84 -22.02
N LEU A 24 11.49 -4.58 -22.12
CA LEU A 24 10.59 -4.60 -20.96
C LEU A 24 10.57 -5.98 -20.29
N SER A 25 10.55 -7.06 -21.08
CA SER A 25 10.61 -8.43 -20.56
C SER A 25 11.88 -8.70 -19.75
N ILE A 26 13.03 -8.21 -20.22
CA ILE A 26 14.30 -8.30 -19.48
C ILE A 26 14.25 -7.45 -18.22
N LEU A 27 13.75 -6.21 -18.29
CA LEU A 27 13.61 -5.32 -17.12
C LEU A 27 12.67 -5.90 -16.05
N PHE A 28 11.64 -6.67 -16.45
CA PHE A 28 10.78 -7.39 -15.50
C PHE A 28 11.51 -8.46 -14.68
N LEU A 29 12.67 -8.94 -15.13
CA LEU A 29 13.48 -9.92 -14.40
C LEU A 29 14.48 -9.28 -13.43
N LEU A 30 14.79 -7.99 -13.61
CA LEU A 30 15.81 -7.28 -12.80
C LEU A 30 15.27 -6.80 -11.45
N SER A 31 16.15 -6.58 -10.47
CA SER A 31 15.73 -5.96 -9.21
C SER A 31 15.38 -4.47 -9.40
N VAL A 32 14.60 -3.89 -8.49
CA VAL A 32 14.30 -2.44 -8.53
C VAL A 32 15.58 -1.60 -8.50
N LYS A 33 16.59 -2.03 -7.74
CA LYS A 33 17.90 -1.35 -7.67
C LYS A 33 18.64 -1.38 -9.00
N ASP A 34 18.61 -2.52 -9.70
CA ASP A 34 19.27 -2.68 -10.99
C ASP A 34 18.57 -1.85 -12.07
N VAL A 35 17.23 -1.81 -12.06
CA VAL A 35 16.44 -0.97 -12.97
C VAL A 35 16.77 0.52 -12.75
N SER A 36 16.82 0.98 -11.49
CA SER A 36 17.21 2.37 -11.19
C SER A 36 18.66 2.69 -11.58
N SER A 37 19.56 1.70 -11.53
CA SER A 37 20.96 1.87 -11.97
C SER A 37 21.06 1.92 -13.50
N LEU A 38 20.35 1.04 -14.20
CA LEU A 38 20.27 1.03 -15.66
C LEU A 38 19.73 2.34 -16.23
N ARG A 39 18.76 2.97 -15.54
CA ARG A 39 18.23 4.29 -15.93
C ARG A 39 19.32 5.35 -16.10
N GLN A 40 20.40 5.27 -15.33
CA GLN A 40 21.47 6.26 -15.31
C GLN A 40 22.51 6.03 -16.44
N THR A 41 22.38 4.95 -17.21
CA THR A 41 23.40 4.56 -18.21
C THR A 41 23.27 5.30 -19.53
N CYS A 42 22.06 5.39 -20.10
CA CYS A 42 21.80 6.09 -21.36
C CYS A 42 20.37 6.62 -21.45
N SER A 43 20.12 7.56 -22.37
CA SER A 43 18.80 8.18 -22.58
C SER A 43 17.73 7.17 -23.00
N THR A 44 18.07 6.16 -23.79
CA THR A 44 17.11 5.12 -24.18
C THR A 44 16.66 4.30 -22.97
N MET A 45 17.59 3.84 -22.14
CA MET A 45 17.25 3.16 -20.88
C MET A 45 16.51 4.08 -19.92
N HIS A 46 16.82 5.38 -19.93
CA HIS A 46 16.07 6.36 -19.16
C HIS A 46 14.59 6.39 -19.53
N SER A 47 14.28 6.41 -20.82
CA SER A 47 12.90 6.39 -21.32
C SER A 47 12.19 5.07 -21.05
N VAL A 48 12.83 3.92 -21.33
CA VAL A 48 12.21 2.59 -21.16
C VAL A 48 11.96 2.28 -19.68
N THR A 49 12.88 2.64 -18.78
CA THR A 49 12.69 2.42 -17.32
C THR A 49 11.68 3.38 -16.70
N LYS A 50 11.14 4.35 -17.43
CA LYS A 50 10.03 5.22 -17.01
C LYS A 50 8.66 4.74 -17.48
N THR A 51 8.58 3.63 -18.21
CA THR A 51 7.30 3.07 -18.65
C THR A 51 6.46 2.64 -17.45
N ASN A 52 5.20 3.09 -17.40
CA ASN A 52 4.29 2.82 -16.29
C ASN A 52 4.07 1.31 -16.06
N ALA A 53 3.89 0.55 -17.15
CA ALA A 53 3.73 -0.90 -17.13
C ALA A 53 4.86 -1.65 -16.40
N LEU A 54 6.10 -1.12 -16.48
CA LEU A 54 7.23 -1.67 -15.74
C LEU A 54 6.96 -1.67 -14.24
N TRP A 55 6.60 -0.50 -13.72
CA TRP A 55 6.44 -0.25 -12.29
C TRP A 55 5.16 -0.85 -11.74
N VAL A 56 4.04 -0.83 -12.47
CA VAL A 56 2.81 -1.52 -12.07
C VAL A 56 3.09 -2.99 -11.81
N ARG A 57 3.78 -3.67 -12.74
CA ARG A 57 4.11 -5.10 -12.57
C ARG A 57 5.05 -5.32 -11.40
N LYS A 58 6.05 -4.46 -11.19
CA LYS A 58 6.96 -4.55 -10.04
C LYS A 58 6.22 -4.36 -8.70
N VAL A 59 5.31 -3.40 -8.61
CA VAL A 59 4.46 -3.20 -7.42
C VAL A 59 3.63 -4.46 -7.16
N LEU A 60 2.97 -5.01 -8.18
CA LEU A 60 2.15 -6.22 -8.04
C LEU A 60 2.98 -7.45 -7.61
N GLN A 61 4.22 -7.57 -8.08
CA GLN A 61 5.14 -8.65 -7.68
C GLN A 61 5.58 -8.55 -6.22
N ILE A 62 5.84 -7.33 -5.72
CA ILE A 62 6.23 -7.12 -4.32
C ILE A 62 5.07 -7.42 -3.37
N LYS A 63 3.81 -7.37 -3.86
CA LYS A 63 2.58 -7.45 -3.06
C LYS A 63 2.62 -6.42 -1.93
N PRO A 64 2.36 -5.13 -2.19
CA PRO A 64 2.41 -4.12 -1.14
C PRO A 64 1.50 -4.55 0.01
N LEU A 65 2.05 -4.52 1.23
CA LEU A 65 1.35 -4.86 2.47
C LEU A 65 0.15 -3.95 2.77
N LEU A 66 -0.11 -2.94 1.92
CA LEU A 66 -1.12 -1.90 2.11
C LEU A 66 -2.27 -2.08 1.10
N PRO A 67 -3.45 -2.57 1.55
CA PRO A 67 -4.62 -2.78 0.70
C PRO A 67 -5.14 -1.50 0.02
N SER A 68 -4.96 -0.35 0.65
CA SER A 68 -5.44 0.95 0.13
C SER A 68 -4.71 1.39 -1.14
N LEU A 69 -3.48 0.92 -1.37
CA LEU A 69 -2.70 1.29 -2.55
C LEU A 69 -3.11 0.51 -3.79
N GLN A 70 -3.69 -0.69 -3.64
CA GLN A 70 -4.03 -1.57 -4.76
C GLN A 70 -5.00 -0.93 -5.76
N LYS A 71 -6.00 -0.17 -5.28
CA LYS A 71 -7.01 0.47 -6.14
C LYS A 71 -6.48 1.63 -6.98
N ARG A 72 -5.27 2.12 -6.72
CA ARG A 72 -4.69 3.30 -7.40
C ARG A 72 -3.44 3.00 -8.22
N VAL A 73 -2.94 1.76 -8.20
CA VAL A 73 -1.67 1.40 -8.87
C VAL A 73 -1.71 1.73 -10.36
N GLU A 74 -2.80 1.38 -11.07
CA GLU A 74 -2.91 1.57 -12.52
C GLU A 74 -3.03 3.04 -12.95
N LEU A 75 -3.52 3.91 -12.05
CA LEU A 75 -3.72 5.33 -12.32
C LEU A 75 -2.54 6.19 -11.86
N SER A 76 -1.58 5.61 -11.14
CA SER A 76 -0.44 6.33 -10.58
C SER A 76 0.62 6.59 -11.64
N ALA A 77 1.35 7.70 -11.52
CA ALA A 77 2.49 7.97 -12.40
C ALA A 77 3.62 6.97 -12.15
N ALA A 78 4.44 6.71 -13.16
CA ALA A 78 5.57 5.78 -13.05
C ALA A 78 6.55 6.15 -11.90
N GLU A 79 6.74 7.45 -11.66
CA GLU A 79 7.58 7.96 -10.57
C GLU A 79 7.00 7.63 -9.18
N ASP A 80 5.69 7.84 -8.99
CA ASP A 80 5.00 7.48 -7.75
C ASP A 80 5.10 5.97 -7.49
N LEU A 81 4.91 5.16 -8.54
CA LEU A 81 5.01 3.71 -8.45
C LEU A 81 6.43 3.25 -8.10
N GLU A 82 7.46 3.89 -8.64
CA GLU A 82 8.85 3.62 -8.26
C GLU A 82 9.12 3.99 -6.79
N ILE A 83 8.62 5.14 -6.32
CA ILE A 83 8.72 5.54 -4.92
C ILE A 83 8.05 4.47 -4.04
N LEU A 84 6.85 4.03 -4.40
CA LEU A 84 6.12 2.97 -3.69
C LEU A 84 6.87 1.64 -3.70
N CYS A 85 7.46 1.22 -4.82
CA CYS A 85 8.31 0.03 -4.90
C CYS A 85 9.49 0.11 -3.93
N ARG A 86 10.25 1.21 -3.98
CA ARG A 86 11.42 1.41 -3.11
C ARG A 86 11.03 1.44 -1.63
N HIS A 87 9.95 2.15 -1.30
CA HIS A 87 9.43 2.20 0.06
C HIS A 87 9.00 0.81 0.55
N SER A 88 8.29 0.06 -0.28
CA SER A 88 7.84 -1.30 0.05
C SER A 88 9.00 -2.26 0.28
N LEU A 89 10.04 -2.19 -0.55
CA LEU A 89 11.25 -3.02 -0.37
C LEU A 89 12.03 -2.65 0.91
N ARG A 90 12.17 -1.35 1.20
CA ARG A 90 12.79 -0.88 2.45
C ARG A 90 12.01 -1.34 3.67
N LEU A 91 10.68 -1.26 3.60
CA LEU A 91 9.81 -1.75 4.66
C LEU A 91 10.02 -3.26 4.82
N GLN A 92 9.87 -4.05 3.75
CA GLN A 92 10.08 -5.50 3.81
C GLN A 92 11.44 -5.88 4.42
N ALA A 93 12.52 -5.21 4.01
CA ALA A 93 13.84 -5.45 4.57
C ALA A 93 13.91 -5.10 6.07
N ASN A 94 13.32 -3.98 6.50
CA ASN A 94 13.26 -3.61 7.92
C ASN A 94 12.48 -4.63 8.75
N TRP A 95 11.37 -5.16 8.23
CA TRP A 95 10.57 -6.18 8.90
C TRP A 95 11.27 -7.55 9.00
N GLN A 96 12.33 -7.77 8.22
CA GLN A 96 13.14 -8.99 8.28
C GLN A 96 14.34 -8.88 9.24
N LEU A 97 14.58 -7.72 9.86
CA LEU A 97 15.62 -7.56 10.87
C LEU A 97 15.19 -8.22 12.19
N ASP A 98 16.15 -8.71 12.98
CA ASP A 98 15.90 -9.25 14.32
C ASP A 98 15.25 -8.22 15.26
N SER A 99 15.52 -6.94 15.02
CA SER A 99 14.96 -5.80 15.74
C SER A 99 14.51 -4.72 14.74
N PRO A 100 13.29 -4.82 14.18
CA PRO A 100 12.77 -3.85 13.22
C PRO A 100 12.65 -2.46 13.86
N VAL A 101 13.06 -1.42 13.14
CA VAL A 101 12.98 -0.04 13.65
C VAL A 101 11.69 0.61 13.14
N PRO A 102 10.76 1.05 14.02
CA PRO A 102 9.55 1.74 13.59
C PRO A 102 9.90 3.14 13.06
N ALA A 103 9.24 3.57 11.98
CA ALA A 103 9.41 4.92 11.45
C ALA A 103 8.80 5.99 12.37
N ALA A 104 7.71 5.64 13.06
CA ALA A 104 7.05 6.47 14.04
C ALA A 104 6.41 5.59 15.13
N VAL A 105 6.38 6.09 16.35
CA VAL A 105 5.67 5.47 17.47
C VAL A 105 4.68 6.50 17.98
N MET A 106 3.39 6.16 17.93
CA MET A 106 2.32 7.01 18.42
C MET A 106 1.67 6.35 19.62
N SER A 107 1.30 7.18 20.60
CA SER A 107 0.59 6.74 21.80
C SER A 107 -0.79 7.40 21.83
N PHE A 108 -1.80 6.59 22.09
CA PHE A 108 -3.19 7.05 22.20
C PHE A 108 -3.71 6.74 23.59
N ALA A 109 -4.42 7.70 24.20
CA ALA A 109 -5.20 7.40 25.39
C ALA A 109 -6.39 6.53 24.97
N VAL A 110 -6.36 5.25 25.36
CA VAL A 110 -7.40 4.25 25.09
C VAL A 110 -8.01 3.76 26.41
N PRO A 111 -9.32 3.44 26.43
CA PRO A 111 -9.93 2.79 27.58
C PRO A 111 -9.24 1.46 27.93
N PRO A 112 -9.33 1.00 29.19
CA PRO A 112 -8.47 -0.05 29.73
C PRO A 112 -8.61 -1.42 29.06
N MET A 113 -9.75 -1.73 28.43
CA MET A 113 -9.98 -3.00 27.77
C MET A 113 -10.34 -2.78 26.31
N VAL A 114 -9.32 -2.85 25.44
CA VAL A 114 -9.47 -2.82 23.98
C VAL A 114 -9.86 -4.21 23.49
N THR A 115 -11.00 -4.32 22.80
CA THR A 115 -11.51 -5.59 22.29
C THR A 115 -11.19 -5.80 20.82
N CYS A 116 -11.09 -4.73 20.03
CA CYS A 116 -10.79 -4.81 18.61
C CYS A 116 -10.06 -3.56 18.14
N VAL A 117 -9.06 -3.76 17.26
CA VAL A 117 -8.33 -2.70 16.57
C VAL A 117 -8.38 -2.98 15.08
N LYS A 118 -8.78 -2.00 14.28
CA LYS A 118 -8.86 -2.12 12.82
C LYS A 118 -8.29 -0.88 12.14
N ILE A 119 -7.41 -1.09 11.17
CA ILE A 119 -6.84 -0.01 10.35
C ILE A 119 -7.60 0.08 9.03
N PHE A 120 -8.01 1.28 8.65
CA PHE A 120 -8.65 1.55 7.37
C PHE A 120 -8.11 2.85 6.77
N GLY A 121 -7.16 2.72 5.83
CA GLY A 121 -6.47 3.86 5.25
C GLY A 121 -5.72 4.64 6.34
N PRO A 122 -5.98 5.95 6.52
CA PRO A 122 -5.34 6.75 7.55
C PRO A 122 -6.02 6.64 8.92
N TRP A 123 -7.10 5.86 9.05
CA TRP A 123 -7.90 5.79 10.27
C TRP A 123 -7.61 4.51 11.06
N LEU A 124 -7.55 4.65 12.38
CA LEU A 124 -7.47 3.58 13.35
C LEU A 124 -8.78 3.53 14.13
N LEU A 125 -9.55 2.46 13.94
CA LEU A 125 -10.76 2.18 14.72
C LEU A 125 -10.38 1.33 15.93
N VAL A 126 -10.79 1.75 17.12
CA VAL A 126 -10.55 1.02 18.37
C VAL A 126 -11.88 0.80 19.07
N ALA A 127 -12.32 -0.46 19.15
CA ALA A 127 -13.43 -0.84 19.99
C ALA A 127 -12.90 -1.23 21.38
N SER A 128 -13.58 -0.75 22.41
CA SER A 128 -13.19 -0.93 23.80
C SER A 128 -14.41 -1.09 24.69
N ILE A 129 -14.22 -1.76 25.82
CA ILE A 129 -15.23 -1.96 26.85
C ILE A 129 -14.69 -1.35 28.15
N GLY A 130 -15.48 -0.50 28.80
CA GLY A 130 -15.11 0.15 30.06
C GLY A 130 -16.29 0.22 31.00
N GLY A 131 -16.20 -0.46 32.15
CA GLY A 131 -17.31 -0.57 33.10
C GLY A 131 -18.53 -1.23 32.44
N HIS A 132 -19.65 -0.50 32.40
CA HIS A 132 -20.91 -0.94 31.77
C HIS A 132 -21.12 -0.38 30.34
N ARG A 133 -20.10 0.19 29.71
CA ARG A 133 -20.23 0.83 28.40
C ARG A 133 -19.25 0.26 27.39
N SER A 134 -19.75 0.05 26.18
CA SER A 134 -18.94 -0.20 24.98
C SER A 134 -18.70 1.12 24.28
N SER A 135 -17.46 1.38 23.86
CA SER A 135 -17.09 2.59 23.12
C SER A 135 -16.24 2.26 21.91
N ILE A 136 -16.50 2.94 20.80
CA ILE A 136 -15.70 2.87 19.58
C ILE A 136 -15.06 4.24 19.38
N ALA A 137 -13.74 4.30 19.43
CA ALA A 137 -12.97 5.50 19.14
C ALA A 137 -12.34 5.39 17.74
N VAL A 138 -12.20 6.53 17.07
CA VAL A 138 -11.55 6.63 15.76
C VAL A 138 -10.39 7.62 15.89
N TYR A 139 -9.21 7.18 15.49
CA TYR A 139 -7.99 7.99 15.51
C TYR A 139 -7.52 8.22 14.08
N ASP A 140 -7.02 9.41 13.79
CA ASP A 140 -6.26 9.66 12.57
C ASP A 140 -4.78 9.31 12.84
N ILE A 141 -4.23 8.40 12.04
CA ILE A 141 -2.85 7.91 12.15
C ILE A 141 -1.87 8.95 11.56
N ASN A 142 -2.34 9.86 10.70
CA ASN A 142 -1.50 10.86 10.05
C ASN A 142 -1.41 12.18 10.84
N LEU A 143 -2.39 12.45 11.70
CA LEU A 143 -2.36 13.65 12.54
C LEU A 143 -1.59 13.32 13.81
N ASP A 144 -0.46 14.00 14.00
CA ASP A 144 0.13 14.13 15.32
C ASP A 144 -0.93 14.71 16.27
N SER A 145 -1.43 13.88 17.18
CA SER A 145 -2.14 14.22 18.43
C SER A 145 -3.62 14.64 18.44
N ASN A 146 -4.33 14.82 17.32
CA ASN A 146 -5.76 15.20 17.39
C ASN A 146 -6.70 13.97 17.41
N VAL A 147 -6.89 13.42 18.61
CA VAL A 147 -7.88 12.36 18.88
C VAL A 147 -9.30 12.92 18.75
N ARG A 148 -10.12 12.34 17.87
CA ARG A 148 -11.57 12.61 17.84
C ARG A 148 -12.32 11.39 18.35
N GLN A 149 -12.59 11.38 19.65
CA GLN A 149 -13.39 10.33 20.27
C GLN A 149 -14.85 10.46 19.85
N TRP A 150 -15.36 9.43 19.17
CA TRP A 150 -16.79 9.28 18.96
C TRP A 150 -17.37 8.45 20.13
N SER A 151 -18.53 8.81 20.65
CA SER A 151 -19.24 7.99 21.64
C SER A 151 -20.68 7.77 21.18
N PRO A 152 -21.18 6.53 21.22
CA PRO A 152 -22.56 6.23 20.82
C PRO A 152 -23.63 6.81 21.75
N SER A 153 -23.24 7.48 22.84
CA SER A 153 -24.15 8.16 23.77
C SER A 153 -25.05 9.23 23.12
N CYS A 154 -24.73 9.64 21.88
CA CYS A 154 -25.54 10.58 21.09
C CYS A 154 -26.70 9.93 20.31
N LEU A 155 -26.83 8.59 20.33
CA LEU A 155 -27.89 7.88 19.58
C LEU A 155 -29.25 7.84 20.30
N SER A 156 -29.39 8.47 21.47
CA SER A 156 -30.71 8.73 22.05
C SER A 156 -31.31 10.02 21.46
N GLY A 157 -31.76 9.97 20.20
CA GLY A 157 -32.84 10.84 19.74
C GLY A 157 -32.55 11.98 18.75
N GLN A 158 -31.37 12.08 18.12
CA GLN A 158 -31.18 13.01 16.99
C GLN A 158 -30.33 12.38 15.87
N ASP A 159 -30.85 12.45 14.64
CA ASP A 159 -30.21 11.95 13.43
C ASP A 159 -28.81 12.59 13.21
N PRO A 160 -27.72 11.83 13.27
CA PRO A 160 -26.36 12.37 13.30
C PRO A 160 -25.70 12.56 11.92
N LEU A 161 -26.45 12.48 10.82
CA LEU A 161 -25.89 12.53 9.46
C LEU A 161 -25.62 13.95 8.91
N THR A 162 -25.94 15.02 9.65
CA THR A 162 -25.85 16.40 9.13
C THR A 162 -24.69 17.24 9.64
N SER A 163 -23.90 16.77 10.62
CA SER A 163 -22.89 17.62 11.29
C SER A 163 -21.42 17.31 10.99
N PHE A 164 -21.12 16.38 10.07
CA PHE A 164 -19.75 16.11 9.65
C PHE A 164 -19.48 16.57 8.22
N PRO A 165 -18.49 17.45 7.96
CA PRO A 165 -17.97 17.65 6.62
C PRO A 165 -17.02 16.49 6.29
N LEU A 166 -17.54 15.27 6.20
CA LEU A 166 -16.81 14.15 5.60
C LEU A 166 -16.81 14.36 4.10
N ARG A 167 -15.78 15.00 3.55
CA ARG A 167 -15.46 14.89 2.11
C ARG A 167 -14.88 13.50 1.86
N GLY A 168 -15.75 12.51 1.73
CA GLY A 168 -15.44 11.13 1.40
C GLY A 168 -16.70 10.26 1.47
N PRO A 169 -16.73 9.09 0.80
CA PRO A 169 -17.87 8.20 0.87
C PRO A 169 -18.12 7.80 2.33
N VAL A 170 -19.31 8.13 2.83
CA VAL A 170 -19.82 7.67 4.12
C VAL A 170 -20.15 6.19 3.95
N TYR A 171 -19.41 5.32 4.63
CA TYR A 171 -19.73 3.90 4.70
C TYR A 171 -20.67 3.68 5.89
N ASP A 172 -21.91 3.28 5.63
CA ASP A 172 -22.79 2.74 6.66
C ASP A 172 -22.22 1.40 7.12
N VAL A 173 -21.63 1.38 8.31
CA VAL A 173 -21.20 0.14 8.96
C VAL A 173 -22.38 -0.33 9.80
N ALA A 174 -23.15 -1.27 9.26
CA ALA A 174 -24.18 -1.97 10.03
C ALA A 174 -23.52 -2.94 11.01
N PHE A 175 -24.00 -2.94 12.25
CA PHE A 175 -23.51 -3.82 13.31
C PHE A 175 -24.56 -4.91 13.56
N ASP A 176 -24.16 -6.16 13.41
CA ASP A 176 -24.95 -7.29 13.88
C ASP A 176 -24.19 -7.95 15.03
N ILE A 177 -24.70 -7.74 16.25
CA ILE A 177 -24.12 -8.30 17.46
C ILE A 177 -24.84 -9.62 17.70
N SER A 178 -24.28 -10.72 17.20
CA SER A 178 -24.80 -12.05 17.52
C SER A 178 -24.48 -12.39 18.97
N PRO A 179 -25.48 -12.63 19.85
CA PRO A 179 -25.23 -12.90 21.26
C PRO A 179 -24.65 -14.29 21.55
N THR A 180 -24.58 -15.18 20.56
CA THR A 180 -24.16 -16.59 20.74
C THR A 180 -22.74 -16.89 20.27
N ALA A 181 -22.14 -15.98 19.49
CA ALA A 181 -20.75 -16.08 19.08
C ALA A 181 -20.06 -14.80 19.57
N ASN A 182 -19.03 -14.90 20.41
CA ASN A 182 -18.17 -13.76 20.78
C ASN A 182 -17.35 -13.29 19.57
N LEU A 183 -18.03 -12.93 18.47
CA LEU A 183 -17.48 -12.71 17.15
C LEU A 183 -18.27 -11.53 16.56
N ILE A 184 -17.62 -10.37 16.57
CA ILE A 184 -18.15 -9.18 15.91
C ILE A 184 -17.86 -9.35 14.43
N THR A 185 -18.90 -9.65 13.64
CA THR A 185 -18.77 -9.84 12.20
C THR A 185 -19.04 -8.51 11.52
N PHE A 186 -18.10 -8.02 10.73
CA PHE A 186 -18.25 -6.76 9.99
C PHE A 186 -18.71 -7.08 8.57
N SER A 187 -19.94 -6.71 8.20
CA SER A 187 -20.36 -6.67 6.80
C SER A 187 -20.31 -5.21 6.33
N CYS A 188 -19.52 -4.96 5.28
CA CYS A 188 -19.47 -3.66 4.62
C CYS A 188 -20.29 -3.78 3.34
N GLN A 189 -21.52 -3.26 3.32
CA GLN A 189 -22.26 -3.11 2.08
C GLN A 189 -21.90 -1.76 1.46
N SER A 190 -21.41 -1.76 0.22
CA SER A 190 -21.31 -0.52 -0.55
C SER A 190 -22.68 -0.21 -1.15
N ARG A 191 -23.18 1.01 -0.95
CA ARG A 191 -24.17 1.57 -1.86
C ARG A 191 -23.50 2.07 -3.13
#